data_AF-A0A452YTN3-F1
#
_entry.id   AF-A0A452YTN3-F1
#
_cell.length_a   1.000
_cell.length_b   1.000
_cell.length_c   1.000
_cell.angle_alpha   90.00
_cell.angle_beta   90.00
_cell.angle_gamma   90.00
#
_symmetry.space_group_name_H-M   'P 1'
#
loop_
_entity.id
_entity.type
_entity.pdbx_description
1 polymer ?
#
loop_
_entity_poly.entity_id
_entity_poly.type
_entity_poly.pdbx_seq_one_letter_code
_entity_poly.pdbx_strand_id
1 'polypeptide(L)'
;GARGWLLQFEGGGWCNDAPSCAARAGTRRGSTRLMSKLEVFSGVLSNDPARNPDFYNWNRVKLRYCDGGSFAGDSEFRNGSSVIYMRGQRIWDAIIADLLTKGLAKAEKVSAGAALRLLSRRPSYILPLRQPRGASWGCRHGEMHERRGVFP
;
A
#
# COMPACT_ATOMS: atom_id res chain seq x y z
N GLY A 1 -12.71 11.29 13.47
CA GLY A 1 -11.37 11.83 13.77
C GLY A 1 -11.29 13.26 13.28
N ALA A 2 -10.21 13.98 13.63
CA ALA A 2 -9.92 15.27 13.00
C ALA A 2 -9.89 15.13 11.46
N ARG A 3 -10.09 16.21 10.71
CA ARG A 3 -10.03 16.22 9.22
C ARG A 3 -8.61 15.99 8.66
N GLY A 4 -7.69 15.48 9.48
CA GLY A 4 -6.32 15.11 9.12
C GLY A 4 -6.19 13.61 8.80
N TRP A 5 -5.28 13.30 7.87
CA TRP A 5 -4.93 11.92 7.49
C TRP A 5 -3.41 11.72 7.55
N LEU A 6 -2.99 10.64 8.20
CA LEU A 6 -1.60 10.19 8.26
C LEU A 6 -1.46 8.87 7.49
N LEU A 7 -0.72 8.90 6.39
CA LEU A 7 -0.37 7.73 5.58
C LEU A 7 1.06 7.32 5.92
N GLN A 8 1.24 6.21 6.64
CA GLN A 8 2.56 5.67 6.96
C GLN A 8 2.90 4.53 6.02
N PHE A 9 4.01 4.63 5.29
CA PHE A 9 4.52 3.54 4.48
C PHE A 9 5.26 2.52 5.35
N GLU A 10 4.99 1.23 5.12
CA GLU A 10 5.82 0.18 5.70
C GLU A 10 7.26 0.30 5.12
N GLY A 11 8.27 0.23 5.99
CA GLY A 11 9.68 0.28 5.57
C GLY A 11 10.23 -1.07 5.11
N GLY A 12 11.56 -1.18 5.00
CA GLY A 12 12.32 -2.42 4.71
C GLY A 12 12.58 -2.73 3.24
N GLY A 13 12.78 -1.66 2.46
CA GLY A 13 13.50 -1.69 1.19
C GLY A 13 12.77 -2.36 0.02
N TRP A 14 13.51 -2.53 -1.07
CA TRP A 14 13.06 -3.13 -2.32
C TRP A 14 13.97 -4.31 -2.71
N CYS A 15 13.59 -5.06 -3.73
CA CYS A 15 14.48 -6.02 -4.40
C CYS A 15 15.08 -5.40 -5.65
N ASN A 16 16.28 -5.84 -6.06
CA ASN A 16 17.05 -5.20 -7.15
C ASN A 16 17.24 -6.09 -8.38
N ASP A 17 16.99 -7.39 -8.26
CA ASP A 17 17.19 -8.36 -9.33
C ASP A 17 16.14 -9.48 -9.27
N ALA A 18 16.05 -10.26 -10.34
CA ALA A 18 15.05 -11.31 -10.43
C ALA A 18 15.14 -12.37 -9.31
N PRO A 19 16.32 -12.90 -8.94
CA PRO A 19 16.43 -13.85 -7.83
C PRO A 19 15.99 -13.26 -6.48
N SER A 20 16.42 -12.03 -6.15
CA SER A 20 16.04 -11.35 -4.91
C SER A 20 14.54 -11.01 -4.87
N CYS A 21 13.96 -10.62 -6.01
CA CYS A 21 12.52 -10.40 -6.12
C CYS A 21 11.73 -11.71 -6.01
N ALA A 22 12.21 -12.81 -6.59
CA ALA A 22 11.61 -14.14 -6.46
C ALA A 22 11.60 -14.61 -5.01
N ALA A 23 12.75 -14.48 -4.33
CA ALA A 23 12.87 -14.81 -2.91
C ALA A 23 11.93 -13.95 -2.06
N ARG A 24 11.88 -12.63 -2.32
CA ARG A 24 11.01 -11.70 -1.61
C ARG A 24 9.52 -11.96 -1.85
N ALA A 25 9.15 -12.40 -3.05
CA ALA A 25 7.78 -12.78 -3.44
C ALA A 25 7.21 -13.87 -2.53
N GLY A 26 8.06 -14.76 -2.01
CA GLY A 26 7.74 -15.80 -1.04
C GLY A 26 7.66 -15.35 0.42
N THR A 27 7.67 -14.04 0.72
CA THR A 27 7.63 -13.49 2.08
C THR A 27 6.40 -12.63 2.35
N ARG A 28 6.24 -12.16 3.60
CA ARG A 28 5.19 -11.19 3.99
C ARG A 28 5.23 -9.86 3.23
N ARG A 29 6.35 -9.55 2.58
CA ARG A 29 6.60 -8.32 1.78
C ARG A 29 6.44 -8.54 0.27
N GLY A 30 6.05 -9.74 -0.14
CA GLY A 30 5.79 -10.12 -1.54
C GLY A 30 4.45 -10.85 -1.74
N SER A 31 3.82 -11.25 -0.63
CA SER A 31 2.53 -11.92 -0.64
C SER A 31 1.71 -11.54 0.58
N THR A 32 0.51 -11.05 0.32
CA THR A 32 -0.47 -10.73 1.36
C THR A 32 -1.07 -11.96 2.05
N ARG A 33 -0.86 -13.18 1.51
CA ARG A 33 -1.20 -14.43 2.21
C ARG A 33 -0.30 -14.70 3.39
N LEU A 34 0.94 -14.20 3.32
CA LEU A 34 1.97 -14.34 4.34
C LEU A 34 2.04 -13.11 5.25
N MET A 35 1.16 -12.12 5.02
CA MET A 35 1.07 -10.91 5.79
C MET A 35 0.13 -11.10 6.97
N SER A 36 0.48 -10.52 8.12
CA SER A 36 -0.41 -10.46 9.28
C SER A 36 -1.71 -9.74 8.90
N LYS A 37 -2.85 -10.28 9.35
CA LYS A 37 -4.17 -9.67 9.15
C LYS A 37 -4.36 -8.41 9.98
N LEU A 38 -3.70 -8.38 11.14
CA LEU A 38 -3.73 -7.28 12.09
C LEU A 38 -2.34 -6.67 12.17
N GLU A 39 -2.34 -5.36 12.33
CA GLU A 39 -1.14 -4.56 12.53
C GLU A 39 -1.31 -3.70 13.77
N VAL A 40 -0.31 -3.71 14.63
CA VAL A 40 -0.31 -2.88 15.83
C VAL A 40 0.13 -1.47 15.47
N PHE A 41 -0.73 -0.50 15.79
CA PHE A 41 -0.41 0.91 15.63
C PHE A 41 0.40 1.40 16.84
N SER A 42 1.62 1.86 16.59
CA SER A 42 2.56 2.35 17.59
C SER A 42 3.34 3.56 17.07
N GLY A 43 4.06 4.25 17.96
CA GLY A 43 4.80 5.48 17.62
C GLY A 43 3.86 6.52 17.00
N VAL A 44 4.22 7.04 15.81
CA VAL A 44 3.43 8.03 15.06
C VAL A 44 2.04 7.54 14.62
N LEU A 45 1.78 6.22 14.65
CA LEU A 45 0.44 5.68 14.41
C LEU A 45 -0.40 5.49 15.70
N SER A 46 0.20 5.70 16.88
CA SER A 46 -0.48 5.54 18.16
C SER A 46 -1.65 6.50 18.28
N ASN A 47 -2.70 6.07 18.98
CA ASN A 47 -3.82 6.93 19.40
C ASN A 47 -3.60 7.56 20.79
N ASP A 48 -2.49 7.24 21.44
CA ASP A 48 -2.11 7.79 22.73
C ASP A 48 -1.41 9.15 22.55
N PRO A 49 -1.99 10.26 23.06
CA PRO A 49 -1.41 11.60 22.90
C PRO A 49 -0.03 11.76 23.55
N ALA A 50 0.29 10.98 24.57
CA ALA A 50 1.63 11.03 25.18
C ALA A 50 2.71 10.44 24.25
N ARG A 51 2.32 9.54 23.33
CA ARG A 51 3.21 8.89 22.36
C ARG A 51 3.14 9.51 20.97
N ASN A 52 2.03 10.17 20.63
CA ASN A 52 1.77 10.77 19.32
C ASN A 52 1.05 12.13 19.47
N PRO A 53 1.71 13.14 20.02
CA PRO A 53 1.07 14.44 20.28
C PRO A 53 0.52 15.09 19.01
N ASP A 54 1.13 14.81 17.86
CA ASP A 54 0.81 15.45 16.58
C ASP A 54 -0.41 14.82 15.87
N PHE A 55 -0.52 13.49 15.89
CA PHE A 55 -1.48 12.75 15.03
C PHE A 55 -2.41 11.79 15.80
N TYR A 56 -2.43 11.80 17.14
CA TYR A 56 -3.25 10.88 17.95
C TYR A 56 -4.77 10.97 17.68
N ASN A 57 -5.26 12.08 17.10
CA ASN A 57 -6.68 12.24 16.74
C ASN A 57 -6.95 12.22 15.21
N TRP A 58 -5.92 12.04 14.38
CA TRP A 58 -6.05 11.96 12.92
C TRP A 58 -6.56 10.59 12.46
N ASN A 59 -7.05 10.51 11.23
CA ASN A 59 -7.25 9.23 10.54
C ASN A 59 -5.87 8.67 10.19
N ARG A 60 -5.55 7.46 10.64
CA ARG A 60 -4.21 6.87 10.52
C ARG A 60 -4.28 5.60 9.69
N VAL A 61 -3.44 5.50 8.67
CA VAL A 61 -3.41 4.39 7.73
C VAL A 61 -1.97 3.90 7.59
N LYS A 62 -1.76 2.59 7.73
CA LYS A 62 -0.49 1.95 7.40
C LYS A 62 -0.57 1.30 6.03
N LEU A 63 0.27 1.76 5.11
CA LEU A 63 0.39 1.26 3.75
C LEU A 63 1.40 0.13 3.71
N ARG A 64 0.89 -1.10 3.63
CA ARG A 64 1.69 -2.32 3.48
C ARG A 64 1.89 -2.61 2.00
N TYR A 65 3.10 -3.01 1.63
CA TYR A 65 3.45 -3.27 0.23
C TYR A 65 3.84 -4.72 0.00
N CYS A 66 3.61 -5.17 -1.23
CA CYS A 66 3.84 -6.54 -1.67
C CYS A 66 4.41 -6.63 -3.09
N ASP A 67 4.68 -5.48 -3.71
CA ASP A 67 5.14 -5.33 -5.10
C ASP A 67 6.67 -5.41 -5.23
N GLY A 68 7.41 -5.47 -4.12
CA GLY A 68 8.87 -5.50 -4.14
C GLY A 68 9.55 -4.19 -4.58
N GLY A 69 8.80 -3.17 -4.99
CA GLY A 69 9.28 -1.90 -5.55
C GLY A 69 8.80 -0.65 -4.81
N SER A 70 8.35 -0.78 -3.55
CA SER A 70 7.91 0.34 -2.71
C SER A 70 6.80 1.19 -3.35
N PHE A 71 5.78 0.55 -3.91
CA PHE A 71 4.67 1.19 -4.64
C PHE A 71 5.08 1.90 -5.94
N ALA A 72 6.26 1.61 -6.48
CA ALA A 72 6.71 2.13 -7.76
C ALA A 72 6.69 1.06 -8.86
N GLY A 73 6.62 1.53 -10.11
CA GLY A 73 6.72 0.68 -11.29
C GLY A 73 5.45 -0.10 -11.64
N ASP A 74 5.40 -0.56 -12.88
CA ASP A 74 4.39 -1.49 -13.39
C ASP A 74 5.05 -2.39 -14.44
N SER A 75 5.67 -3.47 -13.99
CA SER A 75 6.37 -4.40 -14.88
C SER A 75 6.10 -5.86 -14.50
N GLU A 76 6.48 -6.75 -15.41
CA GLU A 76 6.50 -8.19 -15.17
C GLU A 76 7.83 -8.75 -15.64
N PHE A 77 8.33 -9.74 -14.90
CA PHE A 77 9.53 -10.47 -15.23
C PHE A 77 9.20 -11.95 -15.39
N ARG A 78 9.66 -12.54 -16.50
CA ARG A 78 9.43 -13.95 -16.83
C ARG A 78 10.74 -14.70 -16.77
N ASN A 79 10.78 -15.79 -16.01
CA ASN A 79 11.89 -16.74 -15.98
C ASN A 79 11.35 -18.16 -16.17
N GLY A 80 11.46 -18.68 -17.39
CA GLY A 80 10.83 -19.93 -17.78
C GLY A 80 9.31 -19.88 -17.58
N SER A 81 8.78 -20.77 -16.73
CA SER A 81 7.36 -20.81 -16.36
C SER A 81 6.99 -19.86 -15.21
N SER A 82 7.97 -19.23 -14.54
CA SER A 82 7.72 -18.35 -13.41
C SER A 82 7.54 -16.91 -13.88
N VAL A 83 6.48 -16.25 -13.40
CA VAL A 83 6.23 -14.82 -13.62
C VAL A 83 6.23 -14.09 -12.29
N ILE A 84 7.01 -13.02 -12.20
CA ILE A 84 7.04 -12.11 -11.07
C ILE A 84 6.43 -10.79 -11.53
N TYR A 85 5.47 -10.28 -10.78
CA TYR A 85 4.83 -9.01 -11.09
C TYR A 85 5.34 -7.94 -10.15
N MET A 86 5.63 -6.75 -10.70
CA MET A 86 6.05 -5.58 -9.95
C MET A 86 4.99 -4.49 -10.21
N ARG A 87 3.85 -4.58 -9.51
CA ARG A 87 2.65 -3.75 -9.77
C ARG A 87 2.51 -2.58 -8.78
N GLY A 88 3.63 -2.03 -8.31
CA GLY A 88 3.64 -1.01 -7.26
C GLY A 88 2.73 0.19 -7.56
N GLN A 89 2.79 0.71 -8.78
CA GLN A 89 1.96 1.82 -9.24
C GLN A 89 0.46 1.48 -9.20
N ARG A 90 0.07 0.28 -9.63
CA ARG A 90 -1.33 -0.16 -9.59
C ARG A 90 -1.82 -0.29 -8.15
N ILE A 91 -0.97 -0.77 -7.24
CA ILE A 91 -1.29 -0.88 -5.80
C ILE A 91 -1.52 0.51 -5.22
N TRP A 92 -0.64 1.45 -5.52
CA TRP A 92 -0.80 2.83 -5.11
C TRP A 92 -2.14 3.41 -5.57
N ASP A 93 -2.44 3.31 -6.86
CA ASP A 93 -3.66 3.88 -7.43
C ASP A 93 -4.92 3.25 -6.82
N ALA A 94 -4.93 1.93 -6.64
CA ALA A 94 -6.04 1.22 -6.01
C ALA A 94 -6.24 1.62 -4.53
N ILE A 95 -5.16 1.81 -3.77
CA ILE A 95 -5.21 2.26 -2.38
C ILE A 95 -5.74 3.69 -2.30
N ILE A 96 -5.20 4.60 -3.10
CA ILE A 96 -5.63 6.01 -3.06
C ILE A 96 -7.10 6.12 -3.47
N ALA A 97 -7.53 5.41 -4.52
CA ALA A 97 -8.93 5.38 -4.93
C ALA A 97 -9.85 4.92 -3.79
N ASP A 98 -9.51 3.83 -3.10
CA ASP A 98 -10.27 3.32 -1.95
C ASP A 98 -10.30 4.33 -0.79
N LEU A 99 -9.15 4.91 -0.42
CA LEU A 99 -9.06 5.89 0.66
C LEU A 99 -9.86 7.17 0.36
N LEU A 100 -9.89 7.63 -0.89
CA LEU A 100 -10.70 8.77 -1.30
C LEU A 100 -12.18 8.54 -0.99
N THR A 101 -12.71 7.34 -1.28
CA THR A 101 -14.10 6.99 -0.95
C THR A 101 -14.36 6.89 0.55
N LYS A 102 -13.35 6.51 1.34
CA LYS A 102 -13.42 6.39 2.81
C LYS A 102 -13.28 7.72 3.55
N GLY A 103 -13.14 8.84 2.83
CA GLY A 103 -13.14 10.18 3.40
C GLY A 103 -11.83 10.94 3.23
N LEU A 104 -10.79 10.36 2.62
CA LEU A 104 -9.57 11.11 2.27
C LEU A 104 -9.89 12.26 1.32
N ALA A 105 -10.91 12.13 0.47
CA ALA A 105 -11.37 13.21 -0.41
C ALA A 105 -11.88 14.46 0.34
N LYS A 106 -12.22 14.33 1.62
CA LYS A 106 -12.70 15.42 2.49
C LYS A 106 -11.65 15.85 3.52
N ALA A 107 -10.41 15.38 3.39
CA ALA A 107 -9.32 15.73 4.28
C ALA A 107 -8.90 17.20 4.11
N GLU A 108 -8.64 17.90 5.22
CA GLU A 108 -8.04 19.24 5.22
C GLU A 108 -6.51 19.16 5.21
N LYS A 109 -5.96 18.13 5.86
CA LYS A 109 -4.52 17.92 5.98
C LYS A 109 -4.19 16.46 5.69
N VAL A 110 -3.15 16.25 4.90
CA VAL A 110 -2.60 14.92 4.63
C VAL A 110 -1.11 14.95 4.90
N SER A 111 -0.65 14.04 5.75
CA SER A 111 0.77 13.79 6.01
C SER A 111 1.13 12.39 5.54
N ALA A 112 2.22 12.26 4.81
CA ALA A 112 2.72 10.99 4.28
C ALA A 112 4.15 10.75 4.80
N GLY A 113 4.35 9.68 5.59
CA GLY A 113 5.60 9.39 6.28
C GLY A 113 6.38 8.22 5.67
N ALA A 114 7.70 8.43 5.55
CA ALA A 114 8.76 7.65 4.89
C ALA A 114 8.83 7.79 3.35
N ALA A 115 9.93 8.39 2.89
CA ALA A 115 10.33 8.58 1.48
C ALA A 115 10.47 7.22 0.77
N LEU A 116 10.02 7.04 -0.47
CA LEU A 116 10.49 7.75 -1.67
C LEU A 116 9.39 7.74 -2.75
N ARG A 117 8.79 8.90 -3.04
CA ARG A 117 8.08 9.14 -4.32
C ARG A 117 9.03 9.89 -5.27
N LEU A 118 10.07 9.22 -5.75
CA LEU A 118 10.72 9.58 -7.01
C LEU A 118 10.02 8.69 -8.06
N LEU A 119 9.00 9.12 -8.79
CA LEU A 119 8.91 10.32 -9.59
C LEU A 119 7.45 10.78 -9.61
N SER A 120 7.23 12.04 -9.20
CA SER A 120 6.06 12.78 -9.67
C SER A 120 6.23 13.05 -11.16
N ARG A 121 5.81 12.12 -12.01
CA ARG A 121 5.22 12.49 -13.30
C ARG A 121 3.73 12.30 -13.12
N ARG A 122 3.00 13.41 -13.06
CA ARG A 122 1.53 13.42 -13.04
C ARG A 122 1.03 12.51 -14.18
N PRO A 123 0.15 11.54 -13.92
CA PRO A 123 -0.88 11.24 -14.88
C PRO A 123 -2.06 12.13 -14.50
N SER A 124 -2.27 13.18 -15.30
CA SER A 124 -3.65 13.49 -15.68
C SER A 124 -4.29 12.16 -16.10
N TYR A 125 -5.59 11.96 -15.82
CA TYR A 125 -6.31 10.71 -16.10
C TYR A 125 -6.03 9.57 -15.08
N ILE A 126 -6.49 9.74 -13.84
CA ILE A 126 -7.01 8.58 -13.10
C ILE A 126 -8.29 8.18 -13.83
N LEU A 127 -8.18 7.32 -14.85
CA LEU A 127 -9.34 6.58 -15.32
C LEU A 127 -9.83 5.74 -14.15
N PRO A 128 -11.13 5.76 -13.82
CA PRO A 128 -11.66 4.92 -12.76
C PRO A 128 -11.51 3.48 -13.23
N LEU A 129 -10.49 2.78 -12.73
CA LEU A 129 -10.60 1.33 -12.58
C LEU A 129 -11.86 1.12 -11.77
N ARG A 130 -12.87 0.54 -12.41
CA ARG A 130 -14.20 0.27 -11.87
C ARG A 130 -14.02 -0.71 -10.70
N GLN A 131 -13.73 -0.18 -9.51
CA GLN A 131 -13.61 -0.97 -8.30
C GLN A 131 -15.01 -1.39 -7.84
N PRO A 132 -15.27 -2.69 -7.65
CA PRO A 132 -16.47 -3.14 -6.97
C PRO A 132 -16.46 -2.59 -5.54
N ARG A 133 -17.58 -1.98 -5.12
CA ARG A 133 -17.76 -1.48 -3.75
C ARG A 133 -17.52 -2.63 -2.77
N GLY A 134 -16.52 -2.51 -1.89
CA GLY A 134 -16.22 -3.48 -0.84
C GLY A 134 -15.16 -4.55 -1.17
N ALA A 135 -14.42 -4.42 -2.28
CA ALA A 135 -13.33 -5.34 -2.62
C ALA A 135 -12.10 -5.12 -1.71
N SER A 136 -11.68 -6.16 -0.96
CA SER A 136 -10.37 -6.15 -0.30
C SER A 136 -9.31 -6.68 -1.26
N TRP A 137 -8.25 -5.91 -1.50
CA TRP A 137 -7.21 -6.30 -2.46
C TRP A 137 -6.14 -7.16 -1.77
N GLY A 138 -5.75 -8.22 -2.46
CA GLY A 138 -4.67 -9.13 -2.12
C GLY A 138 -3.61 -9.08 -3.20
N CYS A 139 -2.46 -9.63 -2.86
CA CYS A 139 -1.30 -9.66 -3.71
C CYS A 139 -0.55 -10.97 -3.51
N ARG A 140 -0.15 -11.61 -4.60
CA ARG A 140 0.60 -12.87 -4.62
C ARG A 140 1.68 -12.77 -5.70
N HIS A 141 2.93 -12.89 -5.31
CA HIS A 141 4.07 -12.68 -6.22
C HIS A 141 3.98 -11.33 -6.97
N GLY A 142 3.50 -10.31 -6.25
CA GLY A 142 3.23 -8.98 -6.77
C GLY A 142 2.03 -8.83 -7.72
N GLU A 143 1.30 -9.92 -8.02
CA GLU A 143 0.06 -9.86 -8.78
C GLU A 143 -1.11 -9.48 -7.88
N MET A 144 -1.90 -8.50 -8.30
CA MET A 144 -3.13 -8.14 -7.59
C MET A 144 -4.23 -9.18 -7.80
N HIS A 145 -4.91 -9.53 -6.72
CA HIS A 145 -6.12 -10.33 -6.76
C HIS A 145 -7.19 -9.69 -5.88
N GLU A 146 -8.43 -9.72 -6.34
CA GLU A 146 -9.57 -9.39 -5.50
C GLU A 146 -9.76 -10.51 -4.46
N ARG A 147 -9.73 -10.16 -3.17
CA ARG A 147 -10.13 -11.10 -2.13
C ARG A 147 -11.63 -11.02 -1.98
N ARG A 148 -12.30 -12.15 -2.21
CA ARG A 148 -13.67 -12.37 -1.76
C ARG A 148 -13.63 -12.48 -0.24
N GLY A 149 -13.90 -11.38 0.45
CA GLY A 149 -13.87 -11.33 1.90
C GLY A 149 -14.03 -9.90 2.38
N VAL A 150 -15.22 -9.60 2.90
CA VAL A 150 -15.50 -8.39 3.68
C VAL A 150 -14.72 -8.54 4.98
N PHE A 151 -13.69 -7.72 5.18
CA PHE A 151 -13.19 -7.50 6.53
C PHE A 151 -14.15 -6.49 7.20
N PRO A 152 -14.61 -6.76 8.43
CA PRO A 152 -15.47 -5.86 9.19
C PRO A 152 -14.76 -4.55 9.54
#